data_AF-A0A5M9HN12-F1
#
_entry.id   AF-A0A5M9HN12-F1
#
_cell.length_a   1.000
_cell.length_b   1.000
_cell.length_c   1.000
_cell.angle_alpha   90.00
_cell.angle_beta   90.00
_cell.angle_gamma   90.00
#
_symmetry.space_group_name_H-M   'P 1'
#
loop_
_entity.id
_entity.type
_entity.pdbx_description
1 polymer ?
#
loop_
_entity_poly.entity_id
_entity_poly.type
_entity_poly.pdbx_seq_one_letter_code
_entity_poly.pdbx_strand_id
1 'polypeptide(L)'
;MSQVPLRTSLQLGIYKIINPLVRFLIKIGLTPNAVTTIGLMLNIGVAVIFIMGAERGNRGDLSFVGWAGALVLFAGLFDMLDGQVARIGNMKSTFGALFDSVLDRYSEMIMFLGVCFYLVSHHYFLSSLFAFIALIGSMMVSYTRARAEGLGIECKGGLMQRPERVVLIGLSAMACGISSIFLGGDYKVFVPGIPFHVFETMSIFTIPITVMAVLTNITAVNRLMDSKKALDLKEKSDNDMFSSKKASVLIGFILITGLSAGSAYAFGRPLLQKPETVFPTPKGISNQLFYLQRDPNANTIICQLNIDAEGQVDKDNPVNVFWIRYAEKGQKSELNFIQRKFAYGINSKPLGNGKYELKFVSYGKLPLYLMKDKYNRYRVYTTVAKREIILDRIFVRIEGGTFWVPNVKYVELKGVDAATGEDVAQRIKV
;
A
#
# COMPACT_ATOMS: atom_id res chain seq x y z
N MET A 1 -40.45 12.40 0.96
CA MET A 1 -39.78 11.37 0.14
C MET A 1 -38.39 11.87 -0.18
N SER A 2 -37.35 11.29 0.44
CA SER A 2 -35.96 11.66 0.16
C SER A 2 -35.64 11.36 -1.30
N GLN A 3 -35.20 12.35 -2.08
CA GLN A 3 -34.81 12.15 -3.46
C GLN A 3 -33.71 11.09 -3.53
N VAL A 4 -34.00 9.97 -4.20
CA VAL A 4 -33.02 8.92 -4.45
C VAL A 4 -31.90 9.54 -5.30
N PRO A 5 -30.62 9.45 -4.88
CA PRO A 5 -29.51 10.00 -5.65
C PRO A 5 -29.53 9.49 -7.10
N LEU A 6 -29.26 10.37 -8.08
CA LEU A 6 -29.31 10.04 -9.51
C LEU A 6 -28.58 8.74 -9.86
N ARG A 7 -27.40 8.52 -9.24
CA ARG A 7 -26.59 7.31 -9.38
C ARG A 7 -27.33 6.04 -8.97
N THR A 8 -28.07 6.09 -7.87
CA THR A 8 -28.84 4.96 -7.34
C THR A 8 -30.04 4.64 -8.23
N SER A 9 -30.71 5.66 -8.75
CA SER A 9 -31.81 5.49 -9.71
C SER A 9 -31.31 4.90 -11.04
N LEU A 10 -30.17 5.36 -11.55
CA LEU A 10 -29.54 4.81 -12.75
C LEU A 10 -29.15 3.34 -12.56
N GLN A 11 -28.57 3.02 -11.40
CA GLN A 11 -28.14 1.67 -11.05
C GLN A 11 -29.33 0.69 -10.95
N LEU A 12 -30.45 1.13 -10.37
CA LEU A 12 -31.69 0.35 -10.34
C LEU A 12 -32.27 0.13 -11.74
N GLY A 13 -32.20 1.13 -12.62
CA GLY A 13 -32.57 1.00 -14.03
C GLY A 13 -31.72 -0.02 -14.77
N ILE A 14 -30.40 0.04 -14.61
CA ILE A 14 -29.44 -0.93 -15.18
C ILE A 14 -29.77 -2.35 -14.72
N TYR A 15 -30.03 -2.55 -13.43
CA TYR A 15 -30.37 -3.87 -12.91
C TYR A 15 -31.68 -4.42 -13.49
N LYS A 16 -32.68 -3.57 -13.75
CA LYS A 16 -33.92 -4.01 -14.39
C LYS A 16 -33.68 -4.57 -15.80
N ILE A 17 -32.73 -3.99 -16.54
CA ILE A 17 -32.35 -4.43 -17.89
C ILE A 17 -31.45 -5.67 -17.84
N ILE A 18 -30.52 -5.74 -16.89
CA ILE A 18 -29.53 -6.81 -16.79
C ILE A 18 -30.09 -8.09 -16.14
N ASN A 19 -31.02 -7.98 -15.19
CA ASN A 19 -31.51 -9.12 -14.41
C ASN A 19 -32.14 -10.25 -15.25
N PRO A 20 -32.91 -9.99 -16.32
CA PRO A 20 -33.39 -11.06 -17.21
C PRO A 20 -32.24 -11.86 -17.83
N LEU A 21 -31.19 -11.17 -18.29
CA LEU A 21 -29.99 -11.80 -18.83
C LEU A 21 -29.27 -12.61 -17.75
N VAL A 22 -29.10 -12.06 -16.54
CA VAL A 22 -28.48 -12.80 -15.41
C VAL A 22 -29.25 -14.08 -15.09
N ARG A 23 -30.58 -14.02 -15.02
CA ARG A 23 -31.42 -15.21 -14.77
C ARG A 23 -31.30 -16.23 -15.91
N PHE A 24 -31.19 -15.77 -17.14
CA PHE A 24 -30.93 -16.64 -18.29
C PHE A 24 -29.57 -17.33 -18.17
N LEU A 25 -28.50 -16.60 -17.83
CA LEU A 25 -27.16 -17.17 -17.60
C LEU A 25 -27.14 -18.22 -16.48
N ILE A 26 -27.85 -17.96 -15.38
CA ILE A 26 -28.01 -18.93 -14.28
C ILE A 26 -28.75 -20.18 -14.79
N LYS A 27 -29.81 -20.02 -15.59
CA LYS A 27 -30.61 -21.12 -16.12
C LYS A 27 -29.81 -22.06 -17.03
N ILE A 28 -28.87 -21.51 -17.81
CA ILE A 28 -27.96 -22.30 -18.66
C ILE A 28 -26.76 -22.88 -17.89
N GLY A 29 -26.71 -22.71 -16.56
CA GLY A 29 -25.68 -23.29 -15.70
C GLY A 29 -24.34 -22.56 -15.68
N LEU A 30 -24.29 -21.31 -16.15
CA LEU A 30 -23.05 -20.52 -16.12
C LEU A 30 -22.71 -20.09 -14.69
N THR A 31 -21.51 -20.46 -14.24
CA THR A 31 -20.98 -20.04 -12.94
C THR A 31 -20.40 -18.63 -13.00
N PRO A 32 -20.30 -17.89 -11.87
CA PRO A 32 -19.67 -16.56 -11.85
C PRO A 32 -18.26 -16.57 -12.44
N ASN A 33 -17.43 -17.55 -12.06
CA ASN A 33 -16.06 -17.66 -12.56
C ASN A 33 -16.02 -17.92 -14.08
N ALA A 34 -16.99 -18.65 -14.64
CA ALA A 34 -17.09 -18.84 -16.08
C ALA A 34 -17.42 -17.52 -16.79
N VAL A 35 -18.33 -16.71 -16.23
CA VAL A 35 -18.68 -15.39 -16.77
C VAL A 35 -17.48 -14.45 -16.74
N THR A 36 -16.73 -14.39 -15.64
CA THR A 36 -15.47 -13.62 -15.54
C THR A 36 -14.45 -14.10 -16.58
N THR A 37 -14.31 -15.41 -16.77
CA THR A 37 -13.37 -15.98 -17.76
C THR A 37 -13.77 -15.61 -19.19
N ILE A 38 -15.07 -15.58 -19.49
CA ILE A 38 -15.57 -15.09 -20.79
C ILE A 38 -15.21 -13.61 -20.95
N GLY A 39 -15.38 -12.78 -19.92
CA GLY A 39 -14.97 -11.37 -19.92
C GLY A 39 -13.47 -11.19 -20.25
N LEU A 40 -12.61 -12.03 -19.68
CA LEU A 40 -11.18 -12.08 -20.03
C LEU A 40 -10.95 -12.44 -21.50
N MET A 41 -11.62 -13.47 -22.01
CA MET A 41 -11.48 -13.88 -23.42
C MET A 41 -11.95 -12.79 -24.38
N LEU A 42 -13.01 -12.04 -24.03
CA LEU A 42 -13.48 -10.90 -24.81
C LEU A 42 -12.45 -9.76 -24.83
N ASN A 43 -11.79 -9.47 -23.70
CA ASN A 43 -10.71 -8.47 -23.64
C ASN A 43 -9.44 -8.92 -24.38
N ILE A 44 -9.13 -10.22 -24.42
CA ILE A 44 -8.11 -10.77 -25.33
C ILE A 44 -8.53 -10.51 -26.78
N GLY A 45 -9.80 -10.72 -27.12
CA GLY A 45 -10.35 -10.38 -28.43
C GLY A 45 -10.18 -8.89 -28.79
N VAL A 46 -10.43 -7.98 -27.84
CA VAL A 46 -10.18 -6.54 -28.03
C VAL A 46 -8.72 -6.28 -28.42
N ALA A 47 -7.78 -6.89 -27.68
CA ALA A 47 -6.36 -6.73 -27.98
C ALA A 47 -6.01 -7.27 -29.37
N VAL A 48 -6.57 -8.41 -29.76
CA VAL A 48 -6.40 -9.01 -31.10
C VAL A 48 -6.95 -8.07 -32.18
N ILE A 49 -8.11 -7.45 -32.01
CA ILE A 49 -8.67 -6.51 -32.99
C ILE A 49 -7.72 -5.32 -33.18
N PHE A 50 -7.18 -4.75 -32.09
CA PHE A 50 -6.19 -3.68 -32.18
C PHE A 50 -4.90 -4.14 -32.87
N ILE A 51 -4.38 -5.33 -32.55
CA ILE A 51 -3.16 -5.87 -33.19
C ILE A 51 -3.40 -6.11 -34.68
N MET A 52 -4.54 -6.70 -35.06
CA MET A 52 -4.91 -6.91 -36.46
C MET A 52 -5.05 -5.58 -37.21
N GLY A 53 -5.67 -4.58 -36.59
CA GLY A 53 -5.76 -3.24 -37.16
C GLY A 53 -4.38 -2.59 -37.33
N ALA A 54 -3.42 -2.91 -36.47
CA ALA A 54 -2.05 -2.43 -36.55
C ALA A 54 -1.22 -3.09 -37.66
N GLU A 55 -1.44 -4.38 -37.91
CA GLU A 55 -0.66 -5.14 -38.91
C GLU A 55 -1.27 -5.11 -40.31
N ARG A 56 -2.60 -5.11 -40.40
CA ARG A 56 -3.35 -5.24 -41.67
C ARG A 56 -4.06 -3.96 -42.08
N GLY A 57 -4.38 -3.10 -41.10
CA GLY A 57 -5.04 -1.83 -41.34
C GLY A 57 -4.07 -0.78 -41.85
N ASN A 58 -4.60 0.16 -42.63
CA ASN A 58 -3.89 1.39 -42.91
C ASN A 58 -4.10 2.38 -41.77
N ARG A 59 -3.22 3.37 -41.63
CA ARG A 59 -3.31 4.40 -40.58
C ARG A 59 -4.66 5.11 -40.49
N GLY A 60 -5.30 5.36 -41.64
CA GLY A 60 -6.62 5.96 -41.73
C GLY A 60 -7.80 4.96 -41.58
N ASP A 61 -7.55 3.66 -41.50
CA ASP A 61 -8.59 2.66 -41.29
C ASP A 61 -8.90 2.49 -39.79
N LEU A 62 -9.72 3.41 -39.28
CA LEU A 62 -10.12 3.43 -37.87
C LEU A 62 -11.31 2.49 -37.58
N SER A 63 -11.72 1.65 -38.54
CA SER A 63 -12.81 0.69 -38.35
C SER A 63 -12.47 -0.34 -37.26
N PHE A 64 -11.22 -0.80 -37.21
CA PHE A 64 -10.71 -1.69 -36.17
C PHE A 64 -10.81 -1.07 -34.78
N VAL A 65 -10.48 0.23 -34.65
CA VAL A 65 -10.65 0.98 -33.39
C VAL A 65 -12.12 1.02 -32.99
N GLY A 66 -13.02 1.26 -33.95
CA GLY A 66 -14.47 1.25 -33.71
C GLY A 66 -15.00 -0.09 -33.21
N TRP A 67 -14.65 -1.19 -33.89
CA TRP A 67 -15.05 -2.54 -33.50
C TRP A 67 -14.44 -2.98 -32.17
N ALA A 68 -13.19 -2.62 -31.90
CA ALA A 68 -12.57 -2.83 -30.60
C ALA A 68 -13.33 -2.08 -29.50
N GLY A 69 -13.72 -0.82 -29.75
CA GLY A 69 -14.54 -0.03 -28.83
C GLY A 69 -15.89 -0.67 -28.51
N ALA A 70 -16.60 -1.17 -29.53
CA ALA A 70 -17.84 -1.91 -29.34
C ALA A 70 -17.63 -3.18 -28.49
N LEU A 71 -16.55 -3.93 -28.76
CA LEU A 71 -16.22 -5.13 -28.00
C LEU A 71 -15.80 -4.82 -26.55
N VAL A 72 -15.11 -3.70 -26.28
CA VAL A 72 -14.80 -3.23 -24.92
C VAL A 72 -16.09 -3.00 -24.12
N LEU A 73 -17.08 -2.30 -24.70
CA LEU A 73 -18.35 -2.06 -24.03
C LEU A 73 -19.12 -3.37 -23.78
N PHE A 74 -19.08 -4.28 -24.75
CA PHE A 74 -19.71 -5.59 -24.62
C PHE A 74 -19.00 -6.45 -23.57
N ALA A 75 -17.68 -6.48 -23.53
CA ALA A 75 -16.89 -7.19 -22.51
C ALA A 75 -17.15 -6.63 -21.11
N GLY A 76 -17.22 -5.30 -20.98
CA GLY A 76 -17.55 -4.61 -19.74
C GLY A 76 -18.92 -4.99 -19.15
N LEU A 77 -19.86 -5.44 -19.99
CA LEU A 77 -21.12 -6.00 -19.50
C LEU A 77 -20.90 -7.33 -18.75
N PHE A 78 -20.04 -8.22 -19.26
CA PHE A 78 -19.73 -9.51 -18.62
C PHE A 78 -19.06 -9.33 -17.26
N ASP A 79 -18.16 -8.35 -17.14
CA ASP A 79 -17.53 -7.93 -15.88
C ASP A 79 -18.53 -7.38 -14.85
N MET A 80 -19.72 -6.93 -15.28
CA MET A 80 -20.79 -6.52 -14.38
C MET A 80 -21.75 -7.68 -14.07
N LEU A 81 -21.83 -8.67 -14.97
CA LEU A 81 -22.74 -9.80 -14.88
C LEU A 81 -22.27 -10.84 -13.86
N ASP A 82 -20.98 -11.13 -13.77
CA ASP A 82 -20.44 -12.16 -12.86
C ASP A 82 -20.81 -11.92 -11.38
N GLY A 83 -20.70 -10.68 -10.90
CA GLY A 83 -21.10 -10.28 -9.56
C GLY A 83 -22.61 -10.37 -9.34
N GLN A 84 -23.41 -10.15 -10.38
CA GLN A 84 -24.86 -10.35 -10.31
C GLN A 84 -25.25 -11.82 -10.36
N VAL A 85 -24.58 -12.64 -11.17
CA VAL A 85 -24.75 -14.09 -11.22
C VAL A 85 -24.40 -14.69 -9.85
N ALA A 86 -23.33 -14.23 -9.21
CA ALA A 86 -22.98 -14.63 -7.85
C ALA A 86 -24.04 -14.20 -6.82
N ARG A 87 -24.56 -12.97 -6.92
CA ARG A 87 -25.57 -12.43 -6.00
C ARG A 87 -26.94 -13.12 -6.13
N ILE A 88 -27.47 -13.19 -7.35
CA ILE A 88 -28.82 -13.68 -7.64
C ILE A 88 -28.83 -15.22 -7.62
N GLY A 89 -27.77 -15.86 -8.12
CA GLY A 89 -27.62 -17.31 -8.12
C GLY A 89 -27.21 -17.90 -6.77
N ASN A 90 -27.02 -17.06 -5.73
CA ASN A 90 -26.55 -17.48 -4.41
C ASN A 90 -25.20 -18.26 -4.45
N MET A 91 -24.32 -17.91 -5.38
CA MET A 91 -23.03 -18.56 -5.65
C MET A 91 -21.83 -17.70 -5.19
N LYS A 92 -22.01 -16.88 -4.14
CA LYS A 92 -20.93 -16.03 -3.62
C LYS A 92 -19.83 -16.88 -2.97
N SER A 93 -18.58 -16.60 -3.29
CA SER A 93 -17.42 -17.20 -2.62
C SER A 93 -16.27 -16.20 -2.47
N THR A 94 -15.45 -16.40 -1.45
CA THR A 94 -14.24 -15.57 -1.22
C THR A 94 -13.21 -15.77 -2.34
N PHE A 95 -13.04 -17.02 -2.81
CA PHE A 95 -12.20 -17.31 -3.96
C PHE A 95 -12.75 -16.65 -5.23
N GLY A 96 -14.06 -16.71 -5.49
CA GLY A 96 -14.67 -16.05 -6.64
C GLY A 96 -14.45 -14.54 -6.64
N ALA A 97 -14.57 -13.89 -5.48
CA ALA A 97 -14.26 -12.45 -5.35
C ALA A 97 -12.78 -12.13 -5.61
N LEU A 98 -11.85 -13.00 -5.21
CA LEU A 98 -10.43 -12.87 -5.53
C LEU A 98 -10.16 -13.12 -7.02
N PHE A 99 -10.80 -14.13 -7.60
CA PHE A 99 -10.66 -14.54 -9.00
C PHE A 99 -11.15 -13.45 -9.95
N ASP A 100 -12.38 -12.95 -9.75
CA ASP A 100 -12.97 -11.79 -10.44
C ASP A 100 -12.00 -10.61 -10.42
N SER A 101 -11.64 -10.20 -9.22
CA SER A 101 -10.62 -9.20 -8.98
C SER A 101 -9.36 -9.42 -9.82
N VAL A 102 -8.68 -10.56 -9.71
CA VAL A 102 -7.40 -10.80 -10.41
C VAL A 102 -7.58 -10.75 -11.92
N LEU A 103 -8.62 -11.40 -12.45
CA LEU A 103 -8.87 -11.42 -13.89
C LEU A 103 -9.21 -10.04 -14.44
N ASP A 104 -9.92 -9.19 -13.71
CA ASP A 104 -10.16 -7.80 -14.12
C ASP A 104 -8.89 -7.04 -14.45
N ARG A 105 -7.84 -7.25 -13.64
CA ARG A 105 -6.54 -6.59 -13.84
C ARG A 105 -5.87 -7.13 -15.09
N TYR A 106 -5.90 -8.44 -15.31
CA TYR A 106 -5.37 -9.03 -16.54
C TYR A 106 -6.14 -8.57 -17.78
N SER A 107 -7.47 -8.58 -17.74
CA SER A 107 -8.34 -8.08 -18.81
C SER A 107 -7.98 -6.66 -19.19
N GLU A 108 -7.85 -5.76 -18.22
CA GLU A 108 -7.51 -4.36 -18.47
C GLU A 108 -6.08 -4.20 -19.02
N MET A 109 -5.09 -4.92 -18.47
CA MET A 109 -3.71 -4.92 -18.97
C MET A 109 -3.60 -5.41 -20.42
N ILE A 110 -4.33 -6.48 -20.77
CA ILE A 110 -4.34 -7.07 -22.11
C ILE A 110 -5.00 -6.10 -23.11
N MET A 111 -6.13 -5.50 -22.74
CA MET A 111 -6.77 -4.47 -23.57
C MET A 111 -5.80 -3.30 -23.84
N PHE A 112 -5.16 -2.76 -22.80
CA PHE A 112 -4.18 -1.67 -22.97
C PHE A 112 -2.95 -2.09 -23.77
N LEU A 113 -2.51 -3.34 -23.68
CA LEU A 113 -1.44 -3.87 -24.54
C LEU A 113 -1.81 -3.73 -26.02
N GLY A 114 -3.03 -4.13 -26.41
CA GLY A 114 -3.53 -3.95 -27.77
C GLY A 114 -3.59 -2.48 -28.19
N VAL A 115 -4.13 -1.61 -27.33
CA VAL A 115 -4.19 -0.16 -27.58
C VAL A 115 -2.79 0.43 -27.80
N CYS A 116 -1.85 0.15 -26.90
CA CYS A 116 -0.48 0.63 -27.00
C CYS A 116 0.20 0.12 -28.28
N PHE A 117 0.04 -1.18 -28.60
CA PHE A 117 0.58 -1.76 -29.82
C PHE A 117 0.06 -1.04 -31.06
N TYR A 118 -1.26 -0.86 -31.18
CA TYR A 118 -1.88 -0.14 -32.29
C TYR A 118 -1.36 1.29 -32.45
N LEU A 119 -1.26 2.03 -31.34
CA LEU A 119 -0.78 3.40 -31.35
C LEU A 119 0.69 3.49 -31.77
N VAL A 120 1.55 2.61 -31.25
CA VAL A 120 2.98 2.61 -31.60
C VAL A 120 3.19 2.25 -33.07
N SER A 121 2.54 1.19 -33.55
CA SER A 121 2.67 0.72 -34.94
C SER A 121 2.26 1.78 -35.97
N HIS A 122 1.28 2.61 -35.62
CA HIS A 122 0.85 3.73 -36.45
C HIS A 122 1.56 5.06 -36.14
N HIS A 123 2.71 5.03 -35.46
CA HIS A 123 3.51 6.21 -35.10
C HIS A 123 2.78 7.28 -34.28
N TYR A 124 1.81 6.89 -33.45
CA TYR A 124 1.18 7.72 -32.43
C TYR A 124 1.93 7.63 -31.10
N PHE A 125 3.24 7.90 -31.14
CA PHE A 125 4.14 7.65 -29.99
C PHE A 125 3.67 8.37 -28.70
N LEU A 126 3.35 9.66 -28.77
CA LEU A 126 2.92 10.42 -27.60
C LEU A 126 1.61 9.88 -27.01
N SER A 127 0.63 9.56 -27.86
CA SER A 127 -0.63 8.93 -27.44
C SER A 127 -0.41 7.56 -26.80
N SER A 128 0.53 6.76 -27.33
CA SER A 128 0.88 5.46 -26.75
C SER A 128 1.51 5.59 -25.36
N LEU A 129 2.33 6.62 -25.14
CA LEU A 129 2.90 6.92 -23.83
C LEU A 129 1.80 7.28 -22.82
N PHE A 130 0.83 8.11 -23.22
CA PHE A 130 -0.31 8.42 -22.36
C PHE A 130 -1.21 7.22 -22.10
N ALA A 131 -1.43 6.34 -23.08
CA ALA A 131 -2.15 5.09 -22.88
C ALA A 131 -1.43 4.20 -21.85
N PHE A 132 -0.10 4.11 -21.92
CA PHE A 132 0.71 3.38 -20.94
C PHE A 132 0.64 4.03 -19.53
N ILE A 133 0.68 5.36 -19.44
CA ILE A 133 0.49 6.08 -18.16
C ILE A 133 -0.92 5.83 -17.59
N ALA A 134 -1.95 5.73 -18.45
CA ALA A 134 -3.29 5.38 -18.04
C ALA A 134 -3.41 3.95 -17.52
N LEU A 135 -2.69 3.00 -18.13
CA LEU A 135 -2.55 1.65 -17.61
C LEU A 135 -1.94 1.66 -16.20
N ILE A 136 -0.83 2.39 -15.99
CA ILE A 136 -0.21 2.54 -14.67
C ILE A 136 -1.22 3.09 -13.65
N GLY A 137 -1.89 4.19 -14.01
CA GLY A 137 -2.88 4.83 -13.16
C GLY A 137 -4.03 3.88 -12.80
N SER A 138 -4.55 3.14 -13.78
CA SER A 138 -5.62 2.17 -13.60
C SER A 138 -5.25 1.05 -12.61
N MET A 139 -4.03 0.50 -12.75
CA MET A 139 -3.50 -0.50 -11.84
C MET A 139 -3.33 0.06 -10.43
N MET A 140 -2.82 1.28 -10.30
CA MET A 140 -2.60 1.93 -9.00
C MET A 140 -3.92 2.29 -8.30
N VAL A 141 -4.96 2.70 -9.03
CA VAL A 141 -6.30 2.94 -8.47
C VAL A 141 -6.84 1.67 -7.82
N SER A 142 -6.72 0.53 -8.50
CA SER A 142 -7.21 -0.78 -8.03
C SER A 142 -6.35 -1.32 -6.87
N TYR A 143 -5.03 -1.27 -6.99
CA TYR A 143 -4.10 -1.75 -5.98
C TYR A 143 -4.19 -0.96 -4.67
N THR A 144 -4.23 0.38 -4.74
CA THR A 144 -4.33 1.23 -3.55
C THR A 144 -5.60 0.92 -2.76
N ARG A 145 -6.72 0.69 -3.45
CA ARG A 145 -7.97 0.26 -2.81
C ARG A 145 -7.83 -1.11 -2.14
N ALA A 146 -7.36 -2.12 -2.87
CA ALA A 146 -7.22 -3.47 -2.32
C ALA A 146 -6.27 -3.50 -1.11
N ARG A 147 -5.18 -2.72 -1.16
CA ARG A 147 -4.23 -2.61 -0.06
C ARG A 147 -4.81 -1.89 1.15
N ALA A 148 -5.57 -0.81 0.95
CA ALA A 148 -6.26 -0.10 2.02
C ALA A 148 -7.34 -0.97 2.69
N GLU A 149 -8.16 -1.67 1.89
CA GLU A 149 -9.17 -2.60 2.41
C GLU A 149 -8.51 -3.76 3.17
N GLY A 150 -7.35 -4.25 2.73
CA GLY A 150 -6.54 -5.24 3.45
C GLY A 150 -5.95 -4.75 4.78
N LEU A 151 -5.86 -3.43 4.99
CA LEU A 151 -5.52 -2.81 6.28
C LEU A 151 -6.77 -2.48 7.14
N GLY A 152 -7.95 -2.88 6.66
CA GLY A 152 -9.22 -2.62 7.31
C GLY A 152 -9.68 -1.17 7.18
N ILE A 153 -9.34 -0.50 6.09
CA ILE A 153 -9.80 0.85 5.74
C ILE A 153 -10.65 0.78 4.49
N GLU A 154 -11.88 1.29 4.55
CA GLU A 154 -12.72 1.38 3.36
C GLU A 154 -12.19 2.45 2.40
N CYS A 155 -11.88 2.05 1.17
CA CYS A 155 -11.39 2.95 0.13
C CYS A 155 -12.36 2.96 -1.06
N LYS A 156 -13.55 3.52 -0.83
CA LYS A 156 -14.66 3.57 -1.80
C LYS A 156 -14.85 5.02 -2.29
N GLY A 157 -14.08 5.44 -3.29
CA GLY A 157 -14.18 6.81 -3.82
C GLY A 157 -13.19 7.13 -4.94
N GLY A 158 -13.24 8.37 -5.45
CA GLY A 158 -12.36 8.85 -6.52
C GLY A 158 -12.94 8.71 -7.92
N LEU A 159 -12.40 9.50 -8.85
CA LEU A 159 -12.77 9.54 -10.26
C LEU A 159 -12.12 8.38 -11.03
N MET A 160 -12.62 8.04 -12.22
CA MET A 160 -12.01 7.02 -13.09
C MET A 160 -11.84 5.64 -12.42
N GLN A 161 -12.88 5.22 -11.71
CA GLN A 161 -13.11 3.83 -11.34
C GLN A 161 -13.35 2.98 -12.58
N ARG A 162 -13.34 1.65 -12.41
CA ARG A 162 -13.40 0.70 -13.52
C ARG A 162 -14.58 0.94 -14.49
N PRO A 163 -15.84 1.13 -14.05
CA PRO A 163 -16.94 1.37 -14.97
C PRO A 163 -16.74 2.64 -15.80
N GLU A 164 -16.23 3.70 -15.19
CA GLU A 164 -15.97 4.97 -15.88
C GLU A 164 -14.87 4.83 -16.94
N ARG A 165 -13.81 4.04 -16.65
CA ARG A 165 -12.73 3.78 -17.60
C ARG A 165 -13.19 2.94 -18.79
N VAL A 166 -13.92 1.86 -18.53
CA VAL A 166 -14.45 0.98 -19.59
C VAL A 166 -15.38 1.75 -20.53
N VAL A 167 -16.28 2.56 -19.96
CA VAL A 167 -17.18 3.41 -20.75
C VAL A 167 -16.41 4.45 -21.54
N LEU A 168 -15.42 5.12 -20.93
CA LEU A 168 -14.62 6.13 -21.60
C LEU A 168 -13.85 5.54 -22.78
N ILE A 169 -13.13 4.42 -22.59
CA ILE A 169 -12.34 3.75 -23.63
C ILE A 169 -13.25 3.24 -24.74
N GLY A 170 -14.33 2.52 -24.38
CA GLY A 170 -15.22 1.90 -25.35
C GLY A 170 -15.98 2.91 -26.19
N LEU A 171 -16.55 3.95 -25.55
CA LEU A 171 -17.29 5.00 -26.28
C LEU A 171 -16.36 5.87 -27.12
N SER A 172 -15.18 6.24 -26.63
CA SER A 172 -14.26 7.08 -27.42
C SER A 172 -13.69 6.31 -28.62
N ALA A 173 -13.39 5.02 -28.47
CA ALA A 173 -12.96 4.16 -29.57
C ALA A 173 -14.05 3.97 -30.62
N MET A 174 -15.28 3.66 -30.17
CA MET A 174 -16.43 3.50 -31.05
C MET A 174 -16.77 4.82 -31.77
N ALA A 175 -16.77 5.95 -31.05
CA ALA A 175 -16.96 7.27 -31.64
C ALA A 175 -15.88 7.60 -32.67
N CYS A 176 -14.61 7.27 -32.40
CA CYS A 176 -13.52 7.45 -33.34
C CYS A 176 -13.73 6.66 -34.64
N GLY A 177 -14.12 5.39 -34.54
CA GLY A 177 -14.44 4.56 -35.70
C GLY A 177 -15.64 5.10 -36.49
N ILE A 178 -16.72 5.50 -35.82
CA ILE A 178 -17.91 6.08 -36.47
C ILE A 178 -17.56 7.41 -37.15
N SER A 179 -16.86 8.31 -36.45
CA SER A 179 -16.46 9.61 -37.00
C SER A 179 -15.54 9.46 -38.21
N SER A 180 -14.73 8.40 -38.29
CA SER A 180 -13.89 8.14 -39.46
C SER A 180 -14.68 7.88 -40.75
N ILE A 181 -15.92 7.39 -40.65
CA ILE A 181 -16.81 7.19 -41.80
C ILE A 181 -17.25 8.53 -42.39
N PHE A 182 -17.47 9.53 -41.54
CA PHE A 182 -17.98 10.85 -41.95
C PHE A 182 -16.87 11.85 -42.28
N LEU A 183 -15.80 11.89 -41.47
CA LEU A 183 -14.70 12.84 -41.60
C LEU A 183 -13.56 12.31 -42.48
N GLY A 184 -13.45 11.00 -42.63
CA GLY A 184 -12.26 10.32 -43.12
C GLY A 184 -11.27 10.01 -41.99
N GLY A 185 -10.48 8.95 -42.16
CA GLY A 185 -9.49 8.52 -41.17
C GLY A 185 -8.29 9.48 -41.00
N ASP A 186 -7.89 10.13 -42.09
CA ASP A 186 -6.72 11.01 -42.15
C ASP A 186 -7.07 12.50 -42.00
N TYR A 187 -8.30 12.82 -41.58
CA TYR A 187 -8.72 14.20 -41.37
C TYR A 187 -7.85 14.87 -40.30
N LYS A 188 -7.32 16.05 -40.60
CA LYS A 188 -6.41 16.83 -39.74
C LYS A 188 -6.82 18.29 -39.73
N VAL A 189 -6.77 18.90 -38.54
CA VAL A 189 -6.99 20.33 -38.33
C VAL A 189 -5.69 20.99 -37.94
N PHE A 190 -5.33 22.04 -38.66
CA PHE A 190 -4.17 22.88 -38.40
C PHE A 190 -4.61 24.26 -37.92
N VAL A 191 -3.90 24.80 -36.94
CA VAL A 191 -4.13 26.16 -36.44
C VAL A 191 -2.96 27.03 -36.88
N PRO A 192 -3.22 28.21 -37.50
CA PRO A 192 -2.17 29.14 -37.88
C PRO A 192 -1.26 29.47 -36.68
N GLY A 193 0.05 29.31 -36.83
CA GLY A 193 1.04 29.57 -35.78
C GLY A 193 1.47 28.37 -34.93
N ILE A 194 0.84 27.19 -35.10
CA ILE A 194 1.26 25.95 -34.42
C ILE A 194 1.91 25.00 -35.44
N PRO A 195 3.13 24.48 -35.20
CA PRO A 195 3.87 23.67 -36.19
C PRO A 195 3.35 22.22 -36.31
N PHE A 196 2.34 21.83 -35.52
CA PHE A 196 1.73 20.50 -35.52
C PHE A 196 0.21 20.59 -35.67
N HIS A 197 -0.43 19.52 -36.15
CA HIS A 197 -1.89 19.45 -36.21
C HIS A 197 -2.46 19.35 -34.80
N VAL A 198 -3.49 20.14 -34.50
CA VAL A 198 -4.11 20.18 -33.16
C VAL A 198 -5.14 19.08 -32.96
N PHE A 199 -5.67 18.55 -34.06
CA PHE A 199 -6.67 17.49 -34.06
C PHE A 199 -6.46 16.62 -35.30
N GLU A 200 -6.66 15.33 -35.11
CA GLU A 200 -6.84 14.34 -36.16
C GLU A 200 -7.98 13.41 -35.75
N THR A 201 -8.58 12.65 -36.67
CA THR A 201 -9.72 11.75 -36.33
C THR A 201 -9.39 10.81 -35.16
N MET A 202 -8.14 10.33 -35.08
CA MET A 202 -7.65 9.50 -33.98
C MET A 202 -7.66 10.20 -32.60
N SER A 203 -7.64 11.53 -32.58
CA SER A 203 -7.75 12.35 -31.36
C SER A 203 -9.05 12.13 -30.59
N ILE A 204 -10.12 11.70 -31.27
CA ILE A 204 -11.40 11.33 -30.63
C ILE A 204 -11.21 10.18 -29.64
N PHE A 205 -10.29 9.25 -29.93
CA PHE A 205 -9.94 8.16 -29.03
C PHE A 205 -8.82 8.56 -28.06
N THR A 206 -7.76 9.21 -28.53
CA THR A 206 -6.53 9.43 -27.74
C THR A 206 -6.62 10.59 -26.73
N ILE A 207 -7.42 11.64 -26.99
CA ILE A 207 -7.62 12.73 -26.02
C ILE A 207 -8.33 12.22 -24.76
N PRO A 208 -9.45 11.47 -24.84
CA PRO A 208 -10.05 10.85 -23.67
C PRO A 208 -9.08 9.94 -22.90
N ILE A 209 -8.27 9.13 -23.58
CA ILE A 209 -7.26 8.29 -22.91
C ILE A 209 -6.22 9.15 -22.18
N THR A 210 -5.80 10.26 -22.77
CA THR A 210 -4.87 11.21 -22.14
C THR A 210 -5.47 11.82 -20.88
N VAL A 211 -6.74 12.23 -20.93
CA VAL A 211 -7.48 12.72 -19.75
C VAL A 211 -7.59 11.63 -18.69
N MET A 212 -7.94 10.40 -19.09
CA MET A 212 -7.98 9.25 -18.19
C MET A 212 -6.61 8.98 -17.55
N ALA A 213 -5.51 9.12 -18.28
CA ALA A 213 -4.15 8.96 -17.77
C ALA A 213 -3.88 9.88 -16.59
N VAL A 214 -4.23 11.16 -16.73
CA VAL A 214 -4.08 12.15 -15.67
C VAL A 214 -5.00 11.84 -14.48
N LEU A 215 -6.29 11.63 -14.75
CA LEU A 215 -7.31 11.47 -13.71
C LEU A 215 -7.14 10.18 -12.88
N THR A 216 -6.72 9.08 -13.51
CA THR A 216 -6.47 7.82 -12.81
C THR A 216 -5.28 7.94 -11.85
N ASN A 217 -4.18 8.57 -12.28
CA ASN A 217 -3.01 8.79 -11.43
C ASN A 217 -3.30 9.76 -10.28
N ILE A 218 -4.03 10.86 -10.54
CA ILE A 218 -4.53 11.75 -9.47
C ILE A 218 -5.40 10.97 -8.48
N THR A 219 -6.29 10.11 -8.98
CA THR A 219 -7.17 9.31 -8.12
C THR A 219 -6.39 8.32 -7.27
N ALA A 220 -5.36 7.67 -7.81
CA ALA A 220 -4.51 6.77 -7.04
C ALA A 220 -3.82 7.50 -5.88
N VAL A 221 -3.27 8.70 -6.13
CA VAL A 221 -2.64 9.53 -5.10
C VAL A 221 -3.67 9.99 -4.05
N ASN A 222 -4.85 10.44 -4.49
CA ASN A 222 -5.91 10.85 -3.57
C ASN A 222 -6.35 9.69 -2.67
N ARG A 223 -6.56 8.49 -3.23
CA ARG A 223 -6.87 7.28 -2.46
C ARG A 223 -5.79 6.95 -1.43
N LEU A 224 -4.52 7.12 -1.79
CA LEU A 224 -3.41 6.90 -0.85
C LEU A 224 -3.45 7.91 0.30
N MET A 225 -3.69 9.19 0.00
CA MET A 225 -3.78 10.25 1.01
C MET A 225 -4.99 10.10 1.92
N ASP A 226 -6.13 9.71 1.38
CA ASP A 226 -7.33 9.45 2.16
C ASP A 226 -7.16 8.21 3.04
N SER A 227 -6.50 7.17 2.52
CA SER A 227 -6.16 5.98 3.30
C SER A 227 -5.20 6.31 4.44
N LYS A 228 -4.22 7.20 4.22
CA LYS A 228 -3.34 7.69 5.28
C LYS A 228 -4.13 8.37 6.40
N LYS A 229 -5.01 9.32 6.05
CA LYS A 229 -5.85 10.01 7.05
C LYS A 229 -6.70 9.03 7.85
N ALA A 230 -7.29 8.05 7.18
CA ALA A 230 -8.12 7.04 7.84
C ALA A 230 -7.30 6.12 8.77
N LEU A 231 -6.08 5.74 8.37
CA LEU A 231 -5.15 5.00 9.23
C LEU A 231 -4.73 5.83 10.46
N ASP A 232 -4.36 7.10 10.28
CA ASP A 232 -4.00 7.99 11.38
C ASP A 232 -5.15 8.14 12.39
N LEU A 233 -6.41 8.17 11.91
CA LEU A 233 -7.60 8.21 12.76
C LEU A 233 -7.83 6.89 13.49
N LYS A 234 -7.62 5.75 12.82
CA LYS A 234 -7.73 4.42 13.42
C LYS A 234 -6.70 4.22 14.53
N GLU A 235 -5.45 4.59 14.28
CA GLU A 235 -4.38 4.53 15.28
C GLU A 235 -4.67 5.44 16.50
N LYS A 236 -5.21 6.64 16.27
CA LYS A 236 -5.65 7.52 17.38
C LYS A 236 -6.79 6.90 18.17
N SER A 237 -7.83 6.40 17.51
CA SER A 237 -8.97 5.76 18.17
C SER A 237 -8.56 4.54 19.00
N ASP A 238 -7.63 3.73 18.49
CA ASP A 238 -7.14 2.56 19.20
C ASP A 238 -6.34 2.97 20.45
N ASN A 239 -5.54 4.03 20.37
CA ASN A 239 -4.83 4.61 21.51
C ASN A 239 -5.79 5.23 22.55
N ASP A 240 -6.82 5.96 22.12
CA ASP A 240 -7.82 6.57 23.00
C ASP A 240 -8.68 5.52 23.71
N MET A 241 -9.10 4.47 22.99
CA MET A 241 -9.83 3.34 23.57
C MET A 241 -8.97 2.57 24.59
N PHE A 242 -7.67 2.41 24.31
CA PHE A 242 -6.74 1.78 25.25
C PHE A 242 -6.53 2.64 26.51
N SER A 243 -6.43 3.96 26.35
CA SER A 243 -6.33 4.92 27.47
C SER A 243 -7.61 4.93 28.32
N SER A 244 -8.79 4.98 27.68
CA SER A 244 -10.09 4.96 28.35
C SER A 244 -10.33 3.65 29.12
N LYS A 245 -9.97 2.49 28.56
CA LYS A 245 -10.03 1.20 29.28
C LYS A 245 -9.10 1.15 30.48
N LYS A 246 -7.90 1.73 30.40
CA LYS A 246 -7.01 1.86 31.57
C LYS A 246 -7.63 2.75 32.64
N ALA A 247 -8.22 3.88 32.25
CA ALA A 247 -8.87 4.80 33.19
C ALA A 247 -10.10 4.18 33.87
N SER A 248 -10.94 3.44 33.14
CA SER A 248 -12.13 2.78 33.70
C SER A 248 -11.79 1.57 34.57
N VAL A 249 -10.72 0.82 34.27
CA VAL A 249 -10.17 -0.20 35.18
C VAL A 249 -9.60 0.44 36.46
N LEU A 250 -8.92 1.59 36.35
CA LEU A 250 -8.38 2.30 37.51
C LEU A 250 -9.48 2.90 38.40
N ILE A 251 -10.54 3.45 37.80
CA ILE A 251 -11.73 3.96 38.53
C ILE A 251 -12.49 2.79 39.19
N GLY A 252 -12.61 1.64 38.52
CA GLY A 252 -13.17 0.42 39.11
C GLY A 252 -12.35 -0.10 40.30
N PHE A 253 -11.03 0.07 40.29
CA PHE A 253 -10.17 -0.24 41.43
C PHE A 253 -10.32 0.78 42.58
N ILE A 254 -10.46 2.07 42.28
CA ILE A 254 -10.65 3.12 43.30
C ILE A 254 -12.02 3.00 43.99
N LEU A 255 -13.06 2.56 43.29
CA LEU A 255 -14.39 2.30 43.86
C LEU A 255 -14.42 1.09 44.81
N ILE A 256 -13.44 0.19 44.74
CA ILE A 256 -13.31 -0.97 45.64
C ILE A 256 -12.46 -0.63 46.89
N THR A 257 -11.72 0.48 46.91
CA THR A 257 -10.78 0.81 48.01
C THR A 257 -10.96 2.19 48.66
N GLY A 258 -12.09 2.89 48.46
CA GLY A 258 -12.20 4.30 48.86
C GLY A 258 -13.53 4.74 49.44
N LEU A 259 -13.98 4.16 50.56
CA LEU A 259 -14.99 4.74 51.44
C LEU A 259 -14.28 5.50 52.57
N SER A 260 -13.68 6.65 52.25
CA SER A 260 -13.32 7.68 53.25
C SER A 260 -12.83 8.98 52.59
N ALA A 261 -13.49 10.07 52.97
CA ALA A 261 -13.04 11.47 52.96
C ALA A 261 -12.87 12.20 51.60
N GLY A 262 -13.87 13.02 51.28
CA GLY A 262 -13.75 14.48 51.44
C GLY A 262 -13.08 15.32 50.34
N SER A 263 -13.86 16.29 49.86
CA SER A 263 -13.48 17.62 49.35
C SER A 263 -13.20 17.77 47.86
N ALA A 264 -14.11 18.50 47.21
CA ALA A 264 -13.98 19.06 45.88
C ALA A 264 -12.79 20.03 45.78
N TYR A 265 -12.01 19.92 44.70
CA TYR A 265 -11.19 21.01 44.19
C TYR A 265 -11.37 21.14 42.68
N ALA A 266 -11.72 22.36 42.27
CA ALA A 266 -11.76 22.80 40.89
C ALA A 266 -10.35 22.74 40.27
N PHE A 267 -10.25 22.29 39.02
CA PHE A 267 -9.02 22.43 38.24
C PHE A 267 -9.33 22.98 36.85
N GLY A 268 -8.75 24.15 36.58
CA GLY A 268 -8.68 24.73 35.25
C GLY A 268 -7.97 23.78 34.29
N ARG A 269 -8.44 23.73 33.04
CA ARG A 269 -7.81 22.96 31.96
C ARG A 269 -6.39 23.49 31.72
N PRO A 270 -5.33 22.67 31.87
CA PRO A 270 -4.04 22.99 31.28
C PRO A 270 -4.14 22.76 29.77
N LEU A 271 -3.44 23.60 29.02
CA LEU A 271 -3.14 23.36 27.60
C LEU A 271 -2.61 21.94 27.44
N LEU A 272 -3.22 21.15 26.55
CA LEU A 272 -2.80 19.79 26.23
C LEU A 272 -1.34 19.79 25.75
N GLN A 273 -0.40 19.56 26.66
CA GLN A 273 0.92 19.07 26.30
C GLN A 273 0.72 17.68 25.70
N LYS A 274 1.27 17.48 24.49
CA LYS A 274 1.29 16.20 23.79
C LYS A 274 1.76 15.13 24.79
N PRO A 275 1.00 14.04 25.03
CA PRO A 275 1.36 13.08 26.06
C PRO A 275 2.78 12.57 25.80
N GLU A 276 3.66 12.71 26.79
CA GLU A 276 5.02 12.18 26.67
C GLU A 276 4.93 10.66 26.55
N THR A 277 5.46 10.13 25.44
CA THR A 277 5.56 8.69 25.22
C THR A 277 6.43 8.09 26.33
N VAL A 278 5.83 7.29 27.22
CA VAL A 278 6.59 6.56 28.23
C VAL A 278 7.27 5.36 27.58
N PHE A 279 8.60 5.29 27.69
CA PHE A 279 9.41 4.22 27.11
C PHE A 279 9.72 3.15 28.18
N PRO A 280 9.06 1.98 28.14
CA PRO A 280 9.27 0.93 29.14
C PRO A 280 10.62 0.24 28.97
N THR A 281 11.26 -0.12 30.08
CA THR A 281 12.47 -0.97 30.06
C THR A 281 12.06 -2.44 29.90
N PRO A 282 12.55 -3.17 28.89
CA PRO A 282 12.30 -4.61 28.76
C PRO A 282 12.76 -5.41 29.98
N LYS A 283 11.95 -6.38 30.41
CA LYS A 283 12.23 -7.28 31.54
C LYS A 283 11.96 -8.73 31.13
N GLY A 284 12.72 -9.67 31.71
CA GLY A 284 12.46 -11.11 31.55
C GLY A 284 12.86 -11.72 30.21
N ILE A 285 13.76 -11.07 29.45
CA ILE A 285 14.28 -11.60 28.18
C ILE A 285 15.63 -12.25 28.44
N SER A 286 15.72 -13.57 28.29
CA SER A 286 16.99 -14.30 28.36
C SER A 286 17.93 -13.84 27.25
N ASN A 287 19.23 -13.76 27.53
CA ASN A 287 20.26 -13.41 26.56
C ASN A 287 20.03 -12.10 25.78
N GLN A 288 19.32 -11.13 26.37
CA GLN A 288 19.22 -9.79 25.80
C GLN A 288 20.61 -9.15 25.75
N LEU A 289 21.01 -8.67 24.57
CA LEU A 289 22.25 -7.94 24.39
C LEU A 289 22.03 -6.45 24.64
N PHE A 290 21.05 -5.86 23.93
CA PHE A 290 20.64 -4.46 24.08
C PHE A 290 19.26 -4.27 23.43
N TYR A 291 18.68 -3.09 23.59
CA TYR A 291 17.39 -2.75 22.97
C TYR A 291 17.39 -1.36 22.32
N LEU A 292 16.52 -1.18 21.33
CA LEU A 292 16.35 0.07 20.60
C LEU A 292 14.92 0.60 20.76
N GLN A 293 14.81 1.88 21.08
CA GLN A 293 13.57 2.63 21.18
C GLN A 293 13.61 3.88 20.31
N ARG A 294 12.45 4.40 19.92
CA ARG A 294 12.36 5.63 19.13
C ARG A 294 11.13 6.44 19.47
N ASP A 295 11.24 7.75 19.46
CA ASP A 295 10.08 8.63 19.57
C ASP A 295 9.41 8.81 18.19
N PRO A 296 8.06 8.74 18.06
CA PRO A 296 7.01 8.59 19.08
C PRO A 296 6.49 7.17 19.33
N ASN A 297 7.29 6.14 19.07
CA ASN A 297 6.85 4.76 19.16
C ASN A 297 7.36 4.07 20.45
N ALA A 298 6.43 3.76 21.36
CA ALA A 298 6.76 3.05 22.61
C ALA A 298 7.18 1.58 22.41
N ASN A 299 6.98 1.00 21.22
CA ASN A 299 7.43 -0.35 20.92
C ASN A 299 8.95 -0.41 20.92
N THR A 300 9.47 -1.52 21.42
CA THR A 300 10.91 -1.69 21.62
C THR A 300 11.42 -2.81 20.74
N ILE A 301 12.56 -2.58 20.11
CA ILE A 301 13.28 -3.60 19.35
C ILE A 301 14.29 -4.25 20.28
N ILE A 302 14.26 -5.56 20.36
CA ILE A 302 15.17 -6.35 21.18
C ILE A 302 16.20 -7.00 20.28
N CYS A 303 17.47 -6.84 20.65
CA CYS A 303 18.58 -7.56 20.06
C CYS A 303 18.99 -8.64 21.07
N GLN A 304 18.70 -9.90 20.74
CA GLN A 304 18.95 -11.06 21.58
C GLN A 304 20.07 -11.90 20.97
N LEU A 305 20.94 -12.47 21.80
CA LEU A 305 21.94 -13.43 21.33
C LEU A 305 21.23 -14.66 20.76
N ASN A 306 21.59 -15.05 19.55
CA ASN A 306 21.07 -16.25 18.92
C ASN A 306 21.97 -17.44 19.26
N ILE A 307 21.44 -18.38 20.03
CA ILE A 307 22.14 -19.60 20.44
C ILE A 307 21.35 -20.82 19.97
N ASP A 308 22.06 -21.88 19.58
CA ASP A 308 21.47 -23.17 19.26
C ASP A 308 21.09 -23.96 20.53
N ALA A 309 20.55 -25.18 20.34
CA ALA A 309 20.10 -26.03 21.43
C ALA A 309 21.28 -26.49 22.33
N GLU A 310 22.49 -26.47 21.80
CA GLU A 310 23.75 -26.82 22.43
C GLU A 310 24.41 -25.61 23.13
N GLY A 311 23.80 -24.43 23.06
CA GLY A 311 24.26 -23.20 23.69
C GLY A 311 25.41 -22.49 22.95
N GLN A 312 25.71 -22.90 21.73
CA GLN A 312 26.68 -22.23 20.86
C GLN A 312 26.01 -21.10 20.08
N VAL A 313 26.76 -20.03 19.81
CA VAL A 313 26.25 -18.89 19.04
C VAL A 313 26.17 -19.26 17.57
N ASP A 314 25.03 -18.97 16.95
CA ASP A 314 24.84 -19.10 15.50
C ASP A 314 25.87 -18.23 14.76
N LYS A 315 26.72 -18.87 13.95
CA LYS A 315 27.85 -18.20 13.29
C LYS A 315 27.40 -17.28 12.14
N ASP A 316 26.29 -17.59 11.51
CA ASP A 316 25.77 -16.84 10.37
C ASP A 316 24.85 -15.70 10.85
N ASN A 317 24.07 -15.96 11.90
CA ASN A 317 23.12 -15.01 12.46
C ASN A 317 23.23 -14.93 14.00
N PRO A 318 24.33 -14.37 14.56
CA PRO A 318 24.60 -14.36 15.99
C PRO A 318 23.63 -13.50 16.82
N VAL A 319 22.81 -12.67 16.17
CA VAL A 319 21.85 -11.78 16.83
C VAL A 319 20.47 -11.95 16.20
N ASN A 320 19.50 -12.36 17.02
CA ASN A 320 18.09 -12.34 16.64
C ASN A 320 17.47 -11.00 17.03
N VAL A 321 16.69 -10.42 16.11
CA VAL A 321 16.07 -9.10 16.30
C VAL A 321 14.55 -9.22 16.15
N PHE A 322 13.83 -8.75 17.17
CA PHE A 322 12.36 -8.80 17.21
C PHE A 322 11.76 -7.61 17.96
N TRP A 323 10.45 -7.41 17.83
CA TRP A 323 9.68 -6.40 18.55
C TRP A 323 9.12 -6.91 19.87
N ILE A 324 9.08 -6.03 20.86
CA ILE A 324 8.07 -6.06 21.92
C ILE A 324 7.11 -4.91 21.69
N ARG A 325 5.85 -5.25 21.40
CA ARG A 325 4.80 -4.27 21.10
C ARG A 325 4.07 -3.86 22.36
N TYR A 326 4.64 -2.93 23.12
CA TYR A 326 4.02 -2.42 24.35
C TYR A 326 2.68 -1.72 24.11
N ALA A 327 2.46 -1.16 22.92
CA ALA A 327 1.16 -0.62 22.51
C ALA A 327 0.09 -1.73 22.33
N GLU A 328 0.50 -2.96 22.03
CA GLU A 328 -0.36 -4.10 21.70
C GLU A 328 -0.18 -5.23 22.73
N LYS A 329 -0.43 -4.93 24.01
CA LYS A 329 -0.35 -5.88 25.16
C LYS A 329 1.05 -6.45 25.47
N GLY A 330 2.13 -5.85 24.96
CA GLY A 330 3.51 -6.28 25.26
C GLY A 330 3.93 -7.58 24.59
N GLN A 331 3.27 -7.98 23.49
CA GLN A 331 3.58 -9.24 22.81
C GLN A 331 4.89 -9.18 22.01
N LYS A 332 5.60 -10.32 21.99
CA LYS A 332 6.75 -10.56 21.09
C LYS A 332 6.25 -10.71 19.66
N SER A 333 6.84 -9.98 18.72
CA SER A 333 6.53 -10.05 17.29
C SER A 333 7.83 -10.06 16.48
N GLU A 334 7.94 -10.95 15.51
CA GLU A 334 9.08 -10.98 14.58
C GLU A 334 9.13 -9.73 13.69
N LEU A 335 10.35 -9.39 13.22
CA LEU A 335 10.53 -8.40 12.15
C LEU A 335 10.06 -8.99 10.82
N ASN A 336 9.26 -8.22 10.08
CA ASN A 336 8.91 -8.59 8.71
C ASN A 336 10.12 -8.45 7.75
N PHE A 337 10.03 -9.07 6.57
CA PHE A 337 11.14 -9.10 5.59
C PHE A 337 11.67 -7.70 5.25
N ILE A 338 10.79 -6.72 5.09
CA ILE A 338 11.18 -5.35 4.71
C ILE A 338 11.91 -4.65 5.88
N GLN A 339 11.37 -4.73 7.10
CA GLN A 339 12.00 -4.16 8.29
C GLN A 339 13.38 -4.76 8.55
N ARG A 340 13.51 -6.08 8.35
CA ARG A 340 14.79 -6.79 8.48
C ARG A 340 15.78 -6.36 7.39
N LYS A 341 15.35 -6.24 6.14
CA LYS A 341 16.24 -5.96 5.00
C LYS A 341 16.59 -4.48 4.79
N PHE A 342 15.82 -3.54 5.35
CA PHE A 342 16.01 -2.12 5.09
C PHE A 342 16.03 -1.20 6.33
N ALA A 343 15.65 -1.70 7.50
CA ALA A 343 15.58 -0.86 8.72
C ALA A 343 16.39 -1.47 9.87
N TYR A 344 15.75 -2.31 10.68
CA TYR A 344 16.25 -2.75 11.98
C TYR A 344 17.05 -4.05 11.93
N GLY A 345 17.29 -4.60 10.74
CA GLY A 345 18.19 -5.73 10.60
C GLY A 345 19.60 -5.38 11.06
N ILE A 346 20.28 -6.39 11.58
CA ILE A 346 21.69 -6.33 11.93
C ILE A 346 22.43 -7.25 10.96
N ASN A 347 23.35 -6.68 10.21
CA ASN A 347 24.32 -7.44 9.45
C ASN A 347 25.47 -7.82 10.38
N SER A 348 25.88 -9.07 10.35
CA SER A 348 27.00 -9.58 11.13
C SER A 348 28.17 -9.94 10.22
N LYS A 349 29.40 -9.70 10.68
CA LYS A 349 30.63 -10.14 10.02
C LYS A 349 31.54 -10.79 11.06
N PRO A 350 31.96 -12.05 10.89
CA PRO A 350 32.89 -12.70 11.81
C PRO A 350 34.27 -12.03 11.74
N LEU A 351 34.85 -11.76 12.91
CA LEU A 351 36.22 -11.23 13.06
C LEU A 351 37.22 -12.30 13.53
N GLY A 352 36.76 -13.52 13.80
CA GLY A 352 37.54 -14.60 14.39
C GLY A 352 37.49 -14.61 15.92
N ASN A 353 37.90 -15.74 16.53
CA ASN A 353 37.92 -15.95 17.99
C ASN A 353 36.60 -15.66 18.70
N GLY A 354 35.47 -15.96 18.04
CA GLY A 354 34.12 -15.73 18.59
C GLY A 354 33.72 -14.26 18.68
N LYS A 355 34.42 -13.36 17.97
CA LYS A 355 34.07 -11.93 17.86
C LYS A 355 33.34 -11.66 16.55
N TYR A 356 32.33 -10.79 16.60
CA TYR A 356 31.57 -10.37 15.42
C TYR A 356 31.46 -8.84 15.36
N GLU A 357 31.66 -8.28 14.18
CA GLU A 357 31.23 -6.91 13.89
C GLU A 357 29.74 -6.93 13.54
N LEU A 358 28.97 -6.05 14.15
CA LEU A 358 27.54 -5.89 13.95
C LEU A 358 27.27 -4.48 13.41
N LYS A 359 26.49 -4.38 12.34
CA LYS A 359 26.07 -3.10 11.74
C LYS A 359 24.58 -3.08 11.52
N PHE A 360 23.93 -1.99 11.92
CA PHE A 360 22.55 -1.75 11.52
C PHE A 360 22.47 -1.53 10.01
N VAL A 361 21.50 -2.18 9.38
CA VAL A 361 21.22 -2.01 7.95
C VAL A 361 20.93 -0.53 7.63
N SER A 362 20.18 0.16 8.48
CA SER A 362 19.84 1.56 8.29
C SER A 362 20.97 2.54 8.62
N TYR A 363 22.01 2.12 9.35
CA TYR A 363 23.07 3.01 9.82
C TYR A 363 24.40 2.29 10.04
N GLY A 364 25.16 2.08 8.97
CA GLY A 364 26.46 1.38 9.01
C GLY A 364 27.62 2.17 9.62
N LYS A 365 27.44 3.46 9.96
CA LYS A 365 28.49 4.33 10.51
C LYS A 365 28.76 4.10 12.01
N LEU A 366 27.90 3.34 12.69
CA LEU A 366 28.08 2.95 14.09
C LEU A 366 28.38 1.45 14.15
N PRO A 367 29.66 1.05 14.06
CA PRO A 367 30.04 -0.34 14.24
C PRO A 367 29.84 -0.75 15.69
N LEU A 368 29.20 -1.89 15.89
CA LEU A 368 29.03 -2.54 17.19
C LEU A 368 29.84 -3.85 17.18
N TYR A 369 30.33 -4.29 18.33
CA TYR A 369 31.15 -5.49 18.44
C TYR A 369 30.58 -6.47 19.46
N LEU A 370 30.19 -7.65 18.99
CA LEU A 370 29.76 -8.74 19.85
C LEU A 370 30.97 -9.57 20.26
N MET A 371 31.26 -9.61 21.56
CA MET A 371 32.35 -10.39 22.13
C MET A 371 32.07 -10.75 23.59
N LYS A 372 32.84 -11.70 24.12
CA LYS A 372 32.69 -12.14 25.51
C LYS A 372 33.35 -11.17 26.48
N ASP A 373 32.68 -10.91 27.59
CA ASP A 373 33.23 -10.18 28.74
C ASP A 373 34.19 -11.04 29.57
N LYS A 374 34.78 -10.45 30.61
CA LYS A 374 35.66 -11.15 31.57
C LYS A 374 35.00 -12.33 32.32
N TYR A 375 33.67 -12.43 32.26
CA TYR A 375 32.86 -13.50 32.84
C TYR A 375 32.36 -14.49 31.79
N ASN A 376 32.96 -14.49 30.59
CA ASN A 376 32.62 -15.38 29.48
C ASN A 376 31.19 -15.21 28.93
N ARG A 377 30.55 -14.04 29.15
CA ARG A 377 29.22 -13.71 28.63
C ARG A 377 29.31 -12.81 27.43
N TYR A 378 28.54 -13.09 26.39
CA TYR A 378 28.45 -12.22 25.22
C TYR A 378 27.82 -10.87 25.57
N ARG A 379 28.50 -9.80 25.19
CA ARG A 379 28.05 -8.41 25.30
C ARG A 379 28.36 -7.65 24.02
N VAL A 380 27.64 -6.55 23.79
CA VAL A 380 27.83 -5.69 22.63
C VAL A 380 28.57 -4.43 23.07
N TYR A 381 29.68 -4.14 22.41
CA TYR A 381 30.55 -3.02 22.66
C TYR A 381 30.46 -1.99 21.53
N THR A 382 30.63 -0.73 21.86
CA THR A 382 30.78 0.35 20.88
C THR A 382 31.72 1.42 21.41
N THR A 383 32.41 2.11 20.52
CA THR A 383 33.30 3.21 20.89
C THR A 383 32.57 4.53 20.73
N VAL A 384 32.52 5.32 21.80
CA VAL A 384 31.87 6.63 21.81
C VAL A 384 32.76 7.61 22.58
N ALA A 385 33.07 8.77 21.98
CA ALA A 385 33.95 9.78 22.58
C ALA A 385 35.31 9.21 23.07
N LYS A 386 35.90 8.28 22.30
CA LYS A 386 37.14 7.54 22.62
C LYS A 386 37.07 6.61 23.84
N ARG A 387 35.87 6.34 24.36
CA ARG A 387 35.63 5.34 25.42
C ARG A 387 34.92 4.14 24.84
N GLU A 388 35.27 2.95 25.31
CA GLU A 388 34.56 1.72 24.96
C GLU A 388 33.42 1.50 25.96
N ILE A 389 32.19 1.42 25.46
CA ILE A 389 31.00 1.21 26.28
C ILE A 389 30.35 -0.13 25.94
N ILE A 390 29.87 -0.80 26.99
CA ILE A 390 28.97 -1.94 26.90
C ILE A 390 27.56 -1.39 26.71
N LEU A 391 26.99 -1.63 25.53
CA LEU A 391 25.70 -1.06 25.13
C LEU A 391 24.53 -1.74 25.85
N ASP A 392 23.62 -0.94 26.40
CA ASP A 392 22.35 -1.40 26.99
C ASP A 392 21.14 -0.91 26.17
N ARG A 393 21.12 0.39 25.81
CA ARG A 393 20.03 1.02 25.08
C ARG A 393 20.51 1.93 23.96
N ILE A 394 19.84 1.84 22.81
CA ILE A 394 19.85 2.86 21.77
C ILE A 394 18.50 3.58 21.77
N PHE A 395 18.50 4.90 21.81
CA PHE A 395 17.29 5.71 21.71
C PHE A 395 17.39 6.67 20.53
N VAL A 396 16.38 6.69 19.66
CA VAL A 396 16.35 7.53 18.47
C VAL A 396 15.29 8.62 18.61
N ARG A 397 15.68 9.89 18.59
CA ARG A 397 14.75 11.01 18.58
C ARG A 397 14.46 11.44 17.15
N ILE A 398 13.20 11.33 16.73
CA ILE A 398 12.74 11.71 15.38
C ILE A 398 11.94 13.01 15.49
N GLU A 399 12.21 13.96 14.59
CA GLU A 399 11.54 15.26 14.52
C GLU A 399 11.03 15.50 13.09
N GLY A 400 9.88 14.91 12.77
CA GLY A 400 9.28 14.97 11.44
C GLY A 400 9.89 13.97 10.44
N GLY A 401 9.75 14.26 9.15
CA GLY A 401 10.11 13.36 8.06
C GLY A 401 9.00 12.40 7.64
N THR A 402 9.32 11.47 6.74
CA THR A 402 8.39 10.44 6.26
C THR A 402 8.67 9.10 6.95
N PHE A 403 7.76 8.13 6.87
CA PHE A 403 7.97 6.80 7.45
C PHE A 403 9.26 6.12 6.95
N TRP A 404 9.62 6.34 5.69
CA TRP A 404 10.80 5.76 5.05
C TRP A 404 12.06 6.59 5.25
N VAL A 405 11.92 7.91 5.44
CA VAL A 405 13.02 8.85 5.65
C VAL A 405 12.68 9.74 6.84
N PRO A 406 12.79 9.22 8.08
CA PRO A 406 12.53 10.01 9.28
C PRO A 406 13.66 11.02 9.47
N ASN A 407 13.31 12.23 9.92
CA ASN A 407 14.32 13.23 10.27
C ASN A 407 14.82 12.94 11.69
N VAL A 408 16.01 12.35 11.81
CA VAL A 408 16.58 11.94 13.10
C VAL A 408 17.32 13.13 13.72
N LYS A 409 16.82 13.65 14.83
CA LYS A 409 17.45 14.77 15.56
C LYS A 409 18.73 14.33 16.25
N TYR A 410 18.69 13.19 16.92
CA TYR A 410 19.85 12.56 17.55
C TYR A 410 19.57 11.08 17.85
N VAL A 411 20.66 10.34 18.03
CA VAL A 411 20.69 8.99 18.59
C VAL A 411 21.41 9.05 19.93
N GLU A 412 20.80 8.54 20.98
CA GLU A 412 21.38 8.42 22.31
C GLU A 412 21.80 6.96 22.55
N LEU A 413 23.06 6.75 22.89
CA LEU A 413 23.62 5.47 23.27
C LEU A 413 23.80 5.47 24.79
N LYS A 414 23.15 4.53 25.47
CA LYS A 414 23.28 4.33 26.92
C LYS A 414 23.87 2.95 27.20
N GLY A 415 24.77 2.90 28.15
CA GLY A 415 25.50 1.69 28.51
C GLY A 415 26.37 1.91 29.74
N VAL A 416 27.36 1.04 29.90
CA VAL A 416 28.32 1.09 31.00
C VAL A 416 29.73 1.17 30.41
N ASP A 417 30.58 2.04 30.94
CA ASP A 417 31.99 2.11 30.55
C ASP A 417 32.70 0.77 30.83
N ALA A 418 33.38 0.21 29.83
CA ALA A 418 34.00 -1.10 29.96
C ALA A 418 35.17 -1.13 30.95
N ALA A 419 35.83 0.02 31.19
CA ALA A 419 36.97 0.14 32.09
C ALA A 419 36.54 0.52 33.51
N THR A 420 35.65 1.51 33.67
CA THR A 420 35.29 2.04 34.99
C THR A 420 34.04 1.39 35.58
N GLY A 421 33.16 0.83 34.76
CA GLY A 421 31.87 0.31 35.21
C GLY A 421 30.82 1.39 35.50
N GLU A 422 31.09 2.65 35.16
CA GLU A 422 30.15 3.76 35.36
C GLU A 422 29.11 3.84 34.23
N ASP A 423 27.92 4.32 34.56
CA ASP A 423 26.85 4.57 33.57
C ASP A 423 27.27 5.68 32.59
N VAL A 424 27.16 5.40 31.29
CA VAL A 424 27.46 6.35 30.23
C VAL A 424 26.22 6.53 29.35
N ALA A 425 25.88 7.79 29.07
CA ALA A 425 24.87 8.16 28.09
C ALA A 425 25.42 9.25 27.16
N GLN A 426 25.51 8.97 25.87
CA GLN A 426 26.01 9.93 24.88
C GLN A 426 25.01 10.12 23.75
N ARG A 427 24.81 11.38 23.33
CA ARG A 427 24.04 11.73 22.13
C ARG A 427 24.93 11.99 20.92
N ILE A 428 24.55 11.43 19.79
CA ILE A 428 25.17 11.60 18.47
C ILE A 428 24.14 12.27 17.59
N LYS A 429 24.48 13.41 16.98
CA LYS A 429 23.66 14.02 15.93
C LYS A 429 23.86 13.24 14.64
N VAL A 430 22.78 12.93 13.93
CA VAL A 430 22.77 12.08 12.73
C VAL A 430 22.49 12.91 11.49
#